data_AF-A0A383DLA1-F1
#
_entry.id   AF-A0A383DLA1-F1
#
_cell.length_a   1.000
_cell.length_b   1.000
_cell.length_c   1.000
_cell.angle_alpha   90.00
_cell.angle_beta   90.00
_cell.angle_gamma   90.00
#
_symmetry.space_group_name_H-M   'P 1'
#
loop_
_entity.id
_entity.type
_entity.pdbx_description
1 polymer ?
#
loop_
_entity_poly.entity_id
_entity_poly.type
_entity_poly.pdbx_seq_one_letter_code
_entity_poly.pdbx_strand_id
1 'polypeptide(L)'
;MRLNTAQRLALNLDSHIVIDAGAGTGKTLTIIERIIEHYLTEDQRATRLLPKPERPSRLQGGMIYAPASERIELSEWGGLLPGEVVLLTFTNRAADDMRDRLRKNISRLQPGPIGDDGTRRSDPRIRHQGFGEQLLTLLEDAPIGTIDSFFNRLISP
;
A
#
# COMPACT_ATOMS: atom_id res chain seq x y z
N MET A 1 -9.58 14.40 1.31
CA MET A 1 -10.97 13.88 1.30
C MET A 1 -11.36 13.34 2.68
N ARG A 2 -12.59 13.56 3.16
CA ARG A 2 -12.99 13.12 4.51
C ARG A 2 -13.74 11.78 4.45
N LEU A 3 -13.15 10.72 5.00
CA LEU A 3 -13.79 9.41 5.14
C LEU A 3 -14.96 9.47 6.13
N ASN A 4 -16.04 8.75 5.82
CA ASN A 4 -17.18 8.57 6.73
C ASN A 4 -16.82 7.60 7.88
N THR A 5 -17.68 7.49 8.88
CA THR A 5 -17.42 6.67 10.08
C THR A 5 -17.15 5.21 9.75
N ALA A 6 -17.95 4.57 8.89
CA ALA A 6 -17.77 3.17 8.52
C ALA A 6 -16.44 2.95 7.78
N GLN A 7 -16.08 3.85 6.87
CA GLN A 7 -14.82 3.82 6.15
C GLN A 7 -13.62 3.99 7.10
N ARG A 8 -13.72 4.86 8.11
CA ARG A 8 -12.67 5.02 9.14
C ARG A 8 -12.50 3.77 9.98
N LEU A 9 -13.59 3.14 10.40
CA LEU A 9 -13.55 1.88 11.15
C LEU A 9 -12.89 0.76 10.34
N ALA A 10 -13.12 0.74 9.03
CA ALA A 10 -12.51 -0.21 8.12
C ALA A 10 -10.98 -0.04 7.95
N LEU A 11 -10.39 1.08 8.41
CA LEU A 11 -8.94 1.29 8.44
C LEU A 11 -8.25 0.63 9.64
N ASN A 12 -8.99 0.01 10.57
CA ASN A 12 -8.38 -0.71 11.68
C ASN A 12 -7.58 -1.94 11.16
N LEU A 13 -6.26 -1.90 11.37
CA LEU A 13 -5.31 -2.91 10.92
C LEU A 13 -5.13 -4.07 11.92
N ASP A 14 -5.70 -3.96 13.12
CA ASP A 14 -5.53 -4.92 14.22
C ASP A 14 -6.61 -6.01 14.26
N SER A 15 -7.50 -6.01 13.28
CA SER A 15 -8.62 -6.93 13.21
C SER A 15 -8.88 -7.43 11.78
N HIS A 16 -9.46 -8.62 11.70
CA HIS A 16 -10.12 -9.08 10.48
C HIS A 16 -11.43 -8.31 10.31
N ILE A 17 -11.65 -7.72 9.14
CA ILE A 17 -12.81 -6.87 8.88
C ILE A 17 -13.52 -7.37 7.64
N VAL A 18 -14.85 -7.41 7.72
CA VAL A 18 -15.74 -7.57 6.57
C VAL A 18 -16.37 -6.21 6.28
N ILE A 19 -16.25 -5.74 5.05
CA ILE A 19 -16.88 -4.49 4.59
C ILE A 19 -18.11 -4.88 3.78
N ASP A 20 -19.27 -4.84 4.43
CA ASP A 20 -20.55 -4.91 3.72
C ASP A 20 -21.00 -3.51 3.33
N ALA A 21 -21.20 -3.28 2.03
CA ALA A 21 -21.69 -2.00 1.56
C ALA A 21 -22.38 -2.12 0.19
N GLY A 22 -23.36 -1.23 -0.06
CA GLY A 22 -24.07 -1.15 -1.34
C GLY A 22 -23.21 -0.70 -2.53
N ALA A 23 -23.81 -0.65 -3.72
CA ALA A 23 -23.16 -0.06 -4.90
C ALA A 23 -22.87 1.43 -4.67
N GLY A 24 -21.74 1.94 -5.18
CA GLY A 24 -21.39 3.36 -5.11
C GLY A 24 -20.97 3.90 -3.73
N THR A 25 -20.94 3.09 -2.67
CA THR A 25 -20.60 3.52 -1.30
C THR A 25 -19.10 3.66 -1.02
N GLY A 26 -18.25 3.40 -2.01
CA GLY A 26 -16.80 3.51 -1.88
C GLY A 26 -16.10 2.31 -1.25
N LYS A 27 -16.62 1.07 -1.42
CA LYS A 27 -15.92 -0.17 -0.98
C LYS A 27 -14.48 -0.23 -1.44
N THR A 28 -14.27 -0.08 -2.75
CA THR A 28 -12.96 -0.10 -3.39
C THR A 28 -12.05 0.97 -2.80
N LEU A 29 -12.53 2.21 -2.69
CA LEU A 29 -11.80 3.30 -2.04
C LEU A 29 -11.37 2.93 -0.61
N THR A 30 -12.27 2.34 0.17
CA THR A 30 -12.00 1.95 1.56
C THR A 30 -10.89 0.90 1.64
N ILE A 31 -10.90 -0.08 0.73
CA ILE A 31 -9.83 -1.09 0.64
C ILE A 31 -8.50 -0.44 0.27
N ILE A 32 -8.49 0.47 -0.70
CA ILE A 32 -7.29 1.21 -1.12
C ILE A 32 -6.71 2.01 0.05
N GLU A 33 -7.53 2.77 0.76
CA GLU A 33 -7.10 3.55 1.92
C GLU A 33 -6.54 2.64 3.03
N ARG A 34 -7.17 1.49 3.28
CA ARG A 34 -6.67 0.52 4.26
C ARG A 34 -5.30 -0.04 3.86
N ILE A 35 -5.07 -0.29 2.57
CA ILE A 35 -3.77 -0.76 2.07
C ILE A 35 -2.71 0.33 2.27
N ILE A 36 -3.02 1.60 2.01
CA ILE A 36 -2.11 2.71 2.31
C ILE A 36 -1.78 2.76 3.81
N GLU A 37 -2.77 2.55 4.68
CA GLU A 37 -2.51 2.47 6.12
C GLU A 37 -1.60 1.29 6.49
N HIS A 38 -1.72 0.12 5.84
CA HIS A 38 -0.78 -0.99 5.99
C HIS A 38 0.65 -0.61 5.60
N TYR A 39 0.84 0.25 4.60
CA TYR A 39 2.17 0.72 4.20
C TYR A 39 2.75 1.75 5.15
N LEU A 40 1.92 2.69 5.63
CA LEU A 40 2.37 3.84 6.43
C LEU A 40 2.46 3.56 7.94
N THR A 41 1.73 2.56 8.45
CA THR A 41 1.68 2.27 9.89
C THR A 41 2.76 1.28 10.29
N GLU A 42 3.73 1.72 11.10
CA GLU A 42 4.82 0.85 11.57
C GLU A 42 4.34 -0.19 12.60
N ASP A 43 3.51 0.22 13.56
CA ASP A 43 2.95 -0.68 14.58
C ASP A 43 1.54 -1.14 14.19
N GLN A 44 1.43 -2.39 13.75
CA GLN A 44 0.17 -3.04 13.37
C GLN A 44 0.25 -4.54 13.67
N ARG A 45 -0.90 -5.21 13.75
CA ARG A 45 -0.96 -6.65 14.02
C ARG A 45 -0.02 -7.48 13.12
N ALA A 46 0.07 -7.17 11.83
CA ALA A 46 0.95 -7.90 10.92
C ALA A 46 2.42 -7.78 11.30
N THR A 47 2.91 -6.57 11.63
CA THR A 47 4.31 -6.33 11.99
C THR A 47 4.68 -6.84 13.38
N ARG A 48 3.69 -7.01 14.27
CA ARG A 48 3.88 -7.62 15.60
C ARG A 48 3.87 -9.15 15.60
N LEU A 49 3.08 -9.77 14.71
CA LEU A 49 2.84 -11.22 14.74
C LEU A 49 3.64 -12.01 13.71
N LEU A 50 4.01 -11.39 12.59
CA LEU A 50 4.71 -12.08 11.49
C LEU A 50 6.20 -11.73 11.50
N PRO A 51 7.07 -12.67 11.14
CA PRO A 51 8.48 -12.37 10.93
C PRO A 51 8.64 -11.37 9.79
N LYS A 52 9.59 -10.44 9.93
CA LYS A 52 9.96 -9.52 8.86
C LYS A 52 10.65 -10.32 7.74
N PRO A 53 10.16 -10.31 6.50
CA PRO A 53 10.81 -11.01 5.40
C PRO A 53 12.12 -10.30 5.01
N GLU A 54 12.94 -10.96 4.20
CA GLU A 54 14.08 -10.30 3.58
C GLU A 54 13.61 -9.16 2.67
N ARG A 55 14.23 -7.99 2.83
CA ARG A 55 13.91 -6.80 2.07
C ARG A 55 15.16 -6.31 1.34
N PRO A 56 15.01 -5.80 0.11
CA PRO A 56 16.13 -5.18 -0.59
C PRO A 56 16.58 -3.94 0.18
N SER A 57 17.87 -3.81 0.47
CA SER A 57 18.41 -2.59 1.08
C SER A 57 18.28 -1.40 0.12
N ARG A 58 18.53 -1.62 -1.17
CA ARG A 58 18.45 -0.61 -2.23
C ARG A 58 17.74 -1.14 -3.46
N LEU A 59 16.82 -0.34 -3.99
CA LEU A 59 16.22 -0.54 -5.30
C LEU A 59 17.22 -0.09 -6.38
N GLN A 60 17.38 -0.88 -7.44
CA GLN A 60 18.29 -0.51 -8.54
C GLN A 60 17.84 0.81 -9.18
N GLY A 61 18.79 1.73 -9.36
CA GLY A 61 18.56 3.16 -9.59
C GLY A 61 17.99 3.57 -10.96
N GLY A 62 17.33 2.68 -11.69
CA GLY A 62 16.74 2.99 -13.01
C GLY A 62 15.33 3.59 -12.94
N MET A 63 14.59 3.39 -11.84
CA MET A 63 13.17 3.75 -11.73
C MET A 63 12.83 4.79 -10.65
N ILE A 64 13.84 5.30 -9.92
CA ILE A 64 13.66 6.28 -8.83
C ILE A 64 14.46 7.53 -9.19
N TYR A 65 13.74 8.63 -9.42
CA TYR A 65 14.32 9.94 -9.73
C TYR A 65 14.86 10.62 -8.47
N ALA A 66 14.23 10.37 -7.32
CA ALA A 66 14.64 10.95 -6.05
C ALA A 66 16.11 10.63 -5.72
N PRO A 67 16.90 11.60 -5.25
CA PRO A 67 18.31 11.39 -4.90
C PRO A 67 18.43 10.41 -3.73
N ALA A 68 19.60 9.77 -3.57
CA ALA A 68 19.81 8.78 -2.52
C ALA A 68 19.54 9.29 -1.10
N SER A 69 19.75 10.59 -0.84
CA SER A 69 19.45 11.27 0.44
C SER A 69 17.96 11.36 0.76
N GLU A 70 17.09 11.21 -0.23
CA GLU A 70 15.63 11.25 -0.08
C GLU A 70 15.00 9.85 -0.16
N ARG A 71 15.82 8.81 -0.15
CA ARG A 71 15.37 7.42 -0.11
C ARG A 71 15.49 6.89 1.32
N ILE A 72 14.58 6.00 1.69
CA ILE A 72 14.68 5.25 2.94
C ILE A 72 15.37 3.92 2.71
N GLU A 73 16.05 3.43 3.75
CA GLU A 73 16.51 2.04 3.84
C GLU A 73 15.27 1.13 4.08
N LEU A 74 14.84 0.43 3.03
CA LEU A 74 13.61 -0.37 3.05
C LEU A 74 13.67 -1.54 4.05
N SER A 75 14.88 -2.05 4.29
CA SER A 75 15.18 -3.04 5.33
C SER A 75 14.90 -2.52 6.73
N GLU A 76 14.92 -1.20 6.96
CA GLU A 76 14.64 -0.57 8.25
C GLU A 76 13.21 -0.02 8.36
N TRP A 77 12.48 0.09 7.25
CA TRP A 77 11.09 0.54 7.26
C TRP A 77 10.22 -0.30 8.22
N GLY A 78 9.41 0.36 9.04
CA GLY A 78 8.58 -0.33 10.05
C GLY A 78 7.27 -0.88 9.49
N GLY A 79 6.67 -0.20 8.53
CA GLY A 79 5.42 -0.62 7.89
C GLY A 79 5.61 -1.77 6.89
N LEU A 80 4.50 -2.24 6.32
CA LEU A 80 4.54 -3.25 5.27
C LEU A 80 5.00 -2.63 3.93
N LEU A 81 5.73 -3.40 3.13
CA LEU A 81 6.04 -3.07 1.75
C LEU A 81 5.00 -3.66 0.79
N PRO A 82 4.85 -3.15 -0.45
CA PRO A 82 3.86 -3.66 -1.39
C PRO A 82 3.92 -5.17 -1.64
N GLY A 83 5.12 -5.76 -1.65
CA GLY A 83 5.30 -7.21 -1.79
C GLY A 83 4.79 -8.03 -0.59
N GLU A 84 4.55 -7.41 0.55
CA GLU A 84 4.12 -8.03 1.80
C GLU A 84 2.60 -7.96 2.01
N VAL A 85 1.88 -7.32 1.08
CA VAL A 85 0.41 -7.19 1.12
C VAL A 85 -0.19 -7.88 -0.10
N VAL A 86 -0.92 -8.97 0.12
CA VAL A 86 -1.62 -9.72 -0.93
C VAL A 86 -3.01 -9.13 -1.14
N LEU A 87 -3.33 -8.79 -2.39
CA LEU A 87 -4.64 -8.30 -2.80
C LEU A 87 -5.24 -9.22 -3.86
N LEU A 88 -6.29 -9.94 -3.48
CA LEU A 88 -6.97 -10.90 -4.34
C LEU A 88 -8.33 -10.35 -4.81
N THR A 89 -8.62 -10.56 -6.08
CA THR A 89 -9.90 -10.21 -6.70
C THR A 89 -10.43 -11.38 -7.53
N PHE A 90 -11.68 -11.28 -7.99
CA PHE A 90 -12.28 -12.33 -8.83
C PHE A 90 -11.92 -12.20 -10.32
N THR A 91 -11.52 -11.01 -10.80
CA THR A 91 -11.25 -10.78 -12.22
C THR A 91 -9.97 -10.00 -12.41
N ASN A 92 -9.23 -10.28 -13.49
CA ASN A 92 -8.02 -9.53 -13.84
C ASN A 92 -8.30 -8.03 -13.97
N ARG A 93 -9.45 -7.66 -14.57
CA ARG A 93 -9.86 -6.26 -14.70
C ARG A 93 -10.03 -5.57 -13.34
N ALA A 94 -10.54 -6.27 -12.33
CA ALA A 94 -10.66 -5.71 -10.98
C ALA A 94 -9.28 -5.58 -10.32
N ALA A 95 -8.38 -6.56 -10.51
CA ALA A 95 -7.00 -6.46 -10.03
C ALA A 95 -6.26 -5.28 -10.66
N ASP A 96 -6.41 -5.06 -11.97
CA ASP A 96 -5.78 -3.96 -12.70
C ASP A 96 -6.32 -2.60 -12.24
N ASP A 97 -7.64 -2.45 -12.09
CA ASP A 97 -8.26 -1.24 -11.53
C ASP A 97 -7.74 -0.95 -10.09
N MET A 98 -7.56 -1.99 -9.27
CA MET A 98 -6.98 -1.82 -7.93
C MET A 98 -5.51 -1.36 -8.00
N ARG A 99 -4.70 -1.95 -8.89
CA ARG A 99 -3.30 -1.56 -9.09
C ARG A 99 -3.19 -0.10 -9.52
N ASP A 100 -4.02 0.33 -10.47
CA ASP A 100 -4.03 1.72 -10.96
C ASP A 100 -4.47 2.71 -9.88
N ARG A 101 -5.47 2.35 -9.06
CA ARG A 101 -5.89 3.17 -7.91
C ARG A 101 -4.82 3.26 -6.85
N LEU A 102 -4.10 2.17 -6.54
CA LEU A 102 -2.98 2.20 -5.60
C LEU A 102 -1.85 3.09 -6.14
N ARG A 103 -1.46 2.91 -7.40
CA ARG A 103 -0.46 3.74 -8.08
C ARG A 103 -0.81 5.22 -7.97
N LYS A 104 -2.06 5.59 -8.30
CA LYS A 104 -2.53 6.97 -8.22
C LYS A 104 -2.55 7.52 -6.78
N ASN A 105 -2.82 6.71 -5.76
CA ASN A 105 -2.81 7.20 -4.38
C ASN A 105 -1.39 7.33 -3.84
N ILE A 106 -0.51 6.37 -4.14
CA ILE A 106 0.90 6.41 -3.73
C ILE A 106 1.61 7.59 -4.39
N SER A 107 1.36 7.87 -5.67
CA SER A 107 2.00 9.00 -6.37
C SER A 107 1.66 10.38 -5.80
N ARG A 108 0.62 10.45 -4.96
CA ARG A 108 0.19 11.70 -4.31
C ARG A 108 0.79 11.85 -2.91
N LEU A 109 1.39 10.79 -2.36
CA LEU A 109 1.95 10.78 -1.01
C LEU A 109 3.18 11.68 -0.90
N GLN A 110 3.20 12.50 0.14
CA GLN A 110 4.30 13.42 0.43
C GLN A 110 4.54 13.53 1.95
N PRO A 111 5.76 13.85 2.39
CA PRO A 111 6.02 14.18 3.79
C PRO A 111 5.29 15.47 4.20
N GLY A 112 4.82 15.52 5.45
CA GLY A 112 4.27 16.74 6.05
C GLY A 112 3.08 16.48 6.98
N PRO A 113 2.48 17.52 7.59
CA PRO A 113 1.29 17.38 8.42
C PRO A 113 0.14 16.70 7.65
N ILE A 114 -0.72 15.96 8.36
CA ILE A 114 -1.84 15.23 7.73
C ILE A 114 -2.69 16.21 6.89
N GLY A 115 -2.77 15.96 5.58
CA GLY A 115 -3.49 16.81 4.64
C GLY A 115 -3.77 16.09 3.32
N ASP A 116 -4.86 16.47 2.65
CA ASP A 116 -5.23 15.92 1.34
C ASP A 116 -6.07 16.94 0.55
N ASP A 117 -5.44 17.56 -0.45
CA ASP A 117 -6.04 18.60 -1.30
C ASP A 117 -6.59 18.05 -2.63
N GLY A 118 -6.60 16.73 -2.82
CA GLY A 118 -7.02 16.08 -4.06
C GLY A 118 -5.90 15.89 -5.09
N THR A 119 -4.81 16.65 -4.99
CA THR A 119 -3.61 16.51 -5.82
C THR A 119 -2.44 15.89 -5.05
N ARG A 120 -2.24 16.30 -3.80
CA ARG A 120 -1.22 15.83 -2.87
C ARG A 120 -1.87 15.35 -1.59
N ARG A 121 -1.27 14.34 -0.98
CA ARG A 121 -1.64 13.78 0.31
C ARG A 121 -0.41 13.78 1.19
N SER A 122 -0.37 14.69 2.15
CA SER A 122 0.71 14.78 3.11
C SER A 122 0.43 13.90 4.33
N ASP A 123 1.45 13.17 4.79
CA ASP A 123 1.36 12.31 5.98
C ASP A 123 2.66 12.40 6.80
N PRO A 124 2.59 12.62 8.13
CA PRO A 124 3.77 12.84 8.95
C PRO A 124 4.60 11.57 9.16
N ARG A 125 4.05 10.39 8.85
CA ARG A 125 4.77 9.11 8.90
C ARG A 125 5.76 8.98 7.74
N ILE A 126 5.56 9.74 6.67
CA ILE A 126 6.47 9.79 5.53
C ILE A 126 7.63 10.71 5.87
N ARG A 127 8.84 10.15 5.95
CA ARG A 127 10.03 10.88 6.37
C ARG A 127 10.77 11.55 5.21
N HIS A 128 10.70 10.98 4.01
CA HIS A 128 11.44 11.46 2.83
C HIS A 128 10.56 11.53 1.59
N GLN A 129 10.84 12.48 0.69
CA GLN A 129 10.06 12.68 -0.54
C GLN A 129 10.12 11.50 -1.50
N GLY A 130 11.28 10.82 -1.58
CA GLY A 130 11.48 9.66 -2.46
C GLY A 130 10.76 8.38 -2.02
N PHE A 131 10.15 8.34 -0.83
CA PHE A 131 9.48 7.14 -0.34
C PHE A 131 8.30 6.72 -1.24
N GLY A 132 7.52 7.68 -1.73
CA GLY A 132 6.42 7.40 -2.66
C GLY A 132 6.91 6.72 -3.95
N GLU A 133 8.04 7.19 -4.52
CA GLU A 133 8.65 6.57 -5.70
C GLU A 133 9.13 5.15 -5.41
N GLN A 134 9.75 4.91 -4.24
CA GLN A 134 10.17 3.56 -3.84
C GLN A 134 8.98 2.60 -3.72
N LEU A 135 7.86 3.06 -3.12
CA LEU A 135 6.63 2.27 -3.06
C LEU A 135 6.05 1.98 -4.45
N LEU A 136 6.11 2.95 -5.38
CA LEU A 136 5.66 2.74 -6.75
C LEU A 136 6.49 1.69 -7.49
N THR A 137 7.82 1.73 -7.36
CA THR A 137 8.73 0.71 -7.89
C THR A 137 8.37 -0.68 -7.35
N LEU A 138 8.16 -0.81 -6.03
CA LEU A 138 7.79 -2.09 -5.41
C LEU A 138 6.38 -2.57 -5.77
N LEU A 139 5.48 -1.66 -6.13
CA LEU A 139 4.09 -2.00 -6.51
C LEU A 139 4.02 -2.78 -7.82
N GLU A 140 5.02 -2.66 -8.70
CA GLU A 140 5.02 -3.32 -10.02
C GLU A 140 4.97 -4.85 -9.88
N ASP A 141 5.72 -5.41 -8.93
CA ASP A 141 5.79 -6.86 -8.68
C ASP A 141 4.88 -7.35 -7.53
N ALA A 142 4.16 -6.43 -6.89
CA ALA A 142 3.31 -6.71 -5.74
C ALA A 142 2.22 -7.75 -6.07
N PRO A 143 1.85 -8.63 -5.13
CA PRO A 143 0.87 -9.71 -5.32
C PRO A 143 -0.58 -9.17 -5.37
N ILE A 144 -0.89 -8.43 -6.43
CA ILE A 144 -2.21 -7.89 -6.76
C ILE A 144 -2.74 -8.65 -7.98
N GLY A 145 -3.74 -9.51 -7.79
CA GLY A 145 -4.17 -10.41 -8.86
C GLY A 145 -5.49 -11.11 -8.58
N THR A 146 -5.73 -12.17 -9.34
CA THR A 146 -6.81 -13.11 -9.06
C THR A 146 -6.36 -14.20 -8.11
N ILE A 147 -7.34 -14.87 -7.49
CA ILE A 147 -7.10 -16.03 -6.63
C ILE A 147 -6.26 -17.08 -7.36
N ASP A 148 -6.60 -17.40 -8.61
CA ASP A 148 -5.87 -18.40 -9.40
C ASP A 148 -4.41 -17.98 -9.69
N SER A 149 -4.19 -16.72 -10.06
CA SER A 149 -2.84 -16.19 -10.32
C SER A 149 -1.96 -16.25 -9.07
N PHE A 150 -2.54 -16.03 -7.90
CA PHE A 150 -1.83 -16.10 -6.63
C PHE A 150 -1.45 -17.53 -6.26
N PHE A 151 -2.38 -18.49 -6.38
CA PHE A 151 -2.06 -19.90 -6.12
C PHE A 151 -1.01 -20.43 -7.09
N ASN A 152 -1.08 -20.06 -8.37
CA ASN A 152 -0.05 -20.43 -9.34
C ASN A 152 1.33 -19.90 -8.92
N ARG A 153 1.43 -18.67 -8.40
CA ARG A 153 2.70 -18.11 -7.90
C ARG A 153 3.23 -18.86 -6.67
N LEU A 154 2.36 -19.36 -5.80
CA LEU A 154 2.78 -20.11 -4.59
C LEU A 154 3.32 -21.50 -4.90
N ILE A 155 2.80 -22.16 -5.94
CA ILE A 155 3.18 -23.54 -6.30
C ILE A 155 4.23 -23.60 -7.42
N SER A 156 4.51 -22.46 -8.07
CA SER A 156 5.53 -22.40 -9.11
C SER A 156 6.92 -22.48 -8.47
N PRO A 157 7.81 -23.35 -8.97
CA PRO A 157 9.15 -23.55 -8.42
C PRO A 157 10.07 -22.34 -8.58
#